data_AF-A0A6P0HP53-F1
#
_entry.id   AF-A0A6P0HP53-F1
#
_cell.length_a   1.000
_cell.length_b   1.000
_cell.length_c   1.000
_cell.angle_alpha   90.00
_cell.angle_beta   90.00
_cell.angle_gamma   90.00
#
_symmetry.space_group_name_H-M   'P 1'
#
loop_
_entity.id
_entity.type
_entity.pdbx_description
1 polymer ?
#
loop_
_entity_poly.entity_id
_entity_poly.type
_entity_poly.pdbx_seq_one_letter_code
_entity_poly.pdbx_strand_id
1 'polypeptide(L)'
;MTTPDAARVLAQFLDADGALHTIPTKRRKQLVVLDHVAQAFELGVVYPEVDVNAVLRRFHPDVAALRRYLVDDGFLTREANQYWRSGGTVALDEGRGPGPGPASDVMRSGAPDDRSA
;
A
#
# COMPACT_ATOMS: atom_id res chain seq x y z
N MET A 1 17.58 5.07 9.17
CA MET A 1 16.62 5.53 10.19
C MET A 1 16.53 4.41 11.21
N THR A 2 17.00 4.61 12.43
CA THR A 2 16.97 3.55 13.45
C THR A 2 15.51 3.35 13.87
N THR A 3 15.05 2.10 13.93
CA THR A 3 13.69 1.68 14.33
C THR A 3 13.05 2.46 15.50
N PRO A 4 13.76 2.85 16.59
CA PRO A 4 13.17 3.66 17.67
C PRO A 4 12.71 5.07 17.26
N ASP A 5 13.28 5.68 16.22
CA ASP A 5 12.83 6.98 15.72
C ASP A 5 11.50 6.85 14.95
N ALA A 6 11.36 5.75 14.20
CA ALA A 6 10.15 5.43 13.46
C ALA A 6 8.93 5.26 14.39
N ALA A 7 9.08 4.47 15.46
CA ALA A 7 8.01 4.23 16.42
C ALA A 7 7.51 5.51 17.09
N ARG A 8 8.41 6.44 17.43
CA ARG A 8 8.05 7.74 18.00
C ARG A 8 7.30 8.63 17.00
N VAL A 9 7.69 8.59 15.74
CA VAL A 9 6.96 9.30 14.69
C VAL A 9 5.56 8.71 14.55
N LEU A 10 5.41 7.38 14.46
CA LEU A 10 4.10 6.75 14.34
C LEU A 10 3.18 7.09 15.52
N ALA A 11 3.69 7.01 16.75
CA ALA A 11 2.94 7.39 17.96
C ALA A 11 2.51 8.87 17.99
N GLN A 12 3.17 9.75 17.21
CA GLN A 12 2.78 11.15 17.09
C GLN A 12 1.61 11.36 16.12
N PHE A 13 1.46 10.52 15.09
CA PHE A 13 0.51 10.73 13.98
C PHE A 13 -0.67 9.76 13.95
N LEU A 14 -0.51 8.58 14.57
CA LEU A 14 -1.56 7.57 14.65
C LEU A 14 -2.38 7.76 15.92
N ASP A 15 -3.68 7.52 15.81
CA ASP A 15 -4.57 7.33 16.95
C ASP A 15 -4.55 5.87 17.45
N ALA A 16 -5.39 5.58 18.45
CA ALA A 16 -5.49 4.25 19.03
C ALA A 16 -6.03 3.19 18.06
N ASP A 17 -6.77 3.61 17.04
CA ASP A 17 -7.37 2.75 16.01
C ASP A 17 -6.41 2.54 14.82
N GLY A 18 -5.27 3.24 14.79
CA GLY A 18 -4.28 3.19 13.74
C GLY A 18 -4.57 4.13 12.56
N ALA A 19 -5.52 5.05 12.69
CA ALA A 19 -5.80 6.08 11.71
C ALA A 19 -4.91 7.32 11.93
N LEU A 20 -4.68 8.06 10.86
CA LEU A 20 -3.95 9.31 10.86
C LEU A 20 -4.90 10.44 11.22
N HIS A 21 -4.57 11.19 12.28
CA HIS A 21 -5.26 12.46 12.54
C HIS A 21 -4.76 13.59 11.62
N THR A 22 -3.53 13.48 11.10
CA THR A 22 -2.96 14.39 10.10
C THR A 22 -1.85 13.73 9.29
N ILE A 23 -1.71 14.13 8.03
CA ILE A 23 -0.59 13.70 7.17
C ILE A 23 0.64 14.58 7.47
N PRO A 24 1.80 14.01 7.88
CA PRO A 24 2.99 14.81 8.15
C PRO A 24 3.47 15.57 6.92
N THR A 25 3.79 16.86 7.08
CA THR A 25 4.36 17.70 6.00
C THR A 25 5.88 17.56 5.91
N LYS A 26 6.55 17.16 7.00
CA LYS A 26 8.01 16.96 7.01
C LYS A 26 8.34 15.63 6.34
N ARG A 27 9.06 15.71 5.21
CA ARG A 27 9.46 14.58 4.37
C ARG A 27 9.88 13.31 5.11
N ARG A 28 10.82 13.41 6.06
CA ARG A 28 11.31 12.25 6.81
C ARG A 28 10.21 11.55 7.62
N LYS A 29 9.33 12.33 8.25
CA LYS A 29 8.20 11.81 9.04
C LYS A 29 7.13 11.21 8.13
N GLN A 30 6.88 11.86 6.99
CA GLN A 30 5.96 11.39 5.98
C GLN A 30 6.36 10.01 5.47
N LEU A 31 7.64 9.79 5.15
CA LEU A 31 8.13 8.47 4.72
C LEU A 31 7.89 7.37 5.76
N VAL A 32 8.03 7.67 7.05
CA VAL A 32 7.72 6.69 8.13
C VAL A 32 6.25 6.32 8.12
N VAL A 33 5.38 7.32 8.02
CA VAL A 33 3.93 7.10 8.00
C VAL A 33 3.50 6.35 6.75
N LEU A 34 4.04 6.70 5.58
CA LEU A 34 3.73 6.02 4.33
C LEU A 34 4.23 4.57 4.33
N ASP A 35 5.41 4.30 4.89
CA ASP A 35 5.90 2.94 5.05
C ASP A 35 4.97 2.09 5.92
N HIS A 36 4.42 2.67 6.99
CA HIS A 36 3.44 2.01 7.85
C HIS A 36 2.12 1.73 7.10
N VAL A 37 1.57 2.74 6.41
CA VAL A 37 0.33 2.56 5.61
C VAL A 37 0.54 1.52 4.51
N ALA A 38 1.72 1.48 3.88
CA ALA A 38 2.05 0.51 2.86
C ALA A 38 2.01 -0.95 3.37
N GLN A 39 2.21 -1.19 4.67
CA GLN A 39 2.11 -2.53 5.24
C GLN A 39 0.69 -3.10 5.21
N ALA A 40 -0.34 -2.27 4.96
CA ALA A 40 -1.71 -2.76 4.75
C ALA A 40 -1.91 -3.45 3.39
N PHE A 41 -0.93 -3.34 2.48
CA PHE A 41 -0.94 -3.98 1.17
C PHE A 41 0.06 -5.14 1.14
N GLU A 42 -0.41 -6.30 0.67
CA GLU A 42 0.44 -7.47 0.52
C GLU A 42 1.37 -7.32 -0.68
N LEU A 43 2.62 -7.80 -0.53
CA LEU A 43 3.58 -7.82 -1.63
C LEU A 43 3.17 -8.85 -2.68
N GLY A 44 3.25 -8.45 -3.96
CA GLY A 44 2.87 -9.31 -5.08
C GLY A 44 1.38 -9.42 -5.36
N VAL A 45 0.53 -8.78 -4.54
CA VAL A 45 -0.92 -8.70 -4.77
C VAL A 45 -1.27 -7.43 -5.54
N VAL A 46 -2.10 -7.59 -6.56
CA VAL A 46 -2.61 -6.49 -7.38
C VAL A 46 -4.02 -6.14 -6.93
N TYR A 47 -4.22 -4.88 -6.60
CA TYR A 47 -5.46 -4.31 -6.09
C TYR A 47 -6.07 -3.35 -7.13
N PRO A 48 -7.36 -3.46 -7.46
CA PRO A 48 -8.05 -2.43 -8.21
C PRO A 48 -8.18 -1.15 -7.37
N GLU A 49 -8.36 -0.01 -8.03
CA GLU A 49 -8.51 1.30 -7.35
C GLU A 49 -9.57 1.31 -6.24
N VAL A 50 -10.68 0.61 -6.42
CA VAL A 50 -11.77 0.56 -5.42
C VAL A 50 -11.31 -0.07 -4.10
N ASP A 51 -10.51 -1.13 -4.18
CA ASP A 51 -10.00 -1.85 -3.00
C ASP A 51 -8.91 -1.03 -2.32
N VAL A 52 -8.02 -0.41 -3.09
CA VAL A 52 -7.03 0.54 -2.55
C VAL A 52 -7.73 1.67 -1.80
N ASN A 53 -8.77 2.26 -2.39
CA ASN A 53 -9.52 3.32 -1.75
C ASN A 53 -10.19 2.83 -0.46
N ALA A 54 -10.74 1.62 -0.45
CA ALA A 54 -11.36 1.03 0.74
C ALA A 54 -10.34 0.80 1.88
N VAL A 55 -9.13 0.33 1.56
CA VAL A 55 -8.03 0.17 2.53
C VAL A 55 -7.60 1.54 3.08
N LEU A 56 -7.32 2.51 2.21
CA LEU A 56 -6.82 3.82 2.60
C LEU A 56 -7.82 4.64 3.43
N ARG A 57 -9.13 4.44 3.24
CA ARG A 57 -10.19 5.10 4.05
C ARG A 57 -10.08 4.79 5.54
N ARG A 58 -9.49 3.66 5.91
CA ARG A 58 -9.25 3.30 7.32
C ARG A 58 -8.15 4.15 7.95
N PHE A 59 -7.23 4.66 7.14
CA PHE A 59 -6.11 5.48 7.60
C PHE A 59 -6.42 6.97 7.57
N HIS A 60 -7.09 7.48 6.53
CA HIS A 60 -7.37 8.92 6.44
C HIS A 60 -8.53 9.20 5.45
N PRO A 61 -9.38 10.22 5.70
CA PRO A 61 -10.45 10.59 4.77
C PRO A 61 -9.93 11.14 3.43
N ASP A 62 -8.75 11.77 3.42
CA ASP A 62 -8.08 12.19 2.18
C ASP A 62 -7.33 11.03 1.51
N VAL A 63 -8.13 10.12 0.96
CA VAL A 63 -7.69 8.92 0.24
C VAL A 63 -6.85 9.27 -0.99
N ALA A 64 -7.23 10.33 -1.70
CA ALA A 64 -6.55 10.76 -2.92
C ALA A 64 -5.13 11.24 -2.63
N ALA A 65 -4.95 12.03 -1.57
CA ALA A 65 -3.62 12.46 -1.15
C ALA A 65 -2.75 11.29 -0.71
N LEU A 66 -3.26 10.38 0.15
CA LEU A 66 -2.50 9.21 0.58
C LEU A 66 -2.07 8.34 -0.60
N ARG A 67 -2.99 8.03 -1.52
CA ARG A 67 -2.68 7.24 -2.71
C ARG A 67 -1.61 7.90 -3.57
N ARG A 68 -1.69 9.22 -3.77
CA ARG A 68 -0.67 9.97 -4.51
C ARG A 68 0.70 9.88 -3.83
N TYR A 69 0.78 10.12 -2.52
CA TYR A 69 2.04 10.05 -1.80
C TYR A 69 2.66 8.64 -1.81
N LEU A 70 1.84 7.60 -1.63
CA LEU A 70 2.31 6.21 -1.71
C LEU A 70 2.91 5.88 -3.08
N VAL A 71 2.35 6.41 -4.16
CA VAL A 71 2.87 6.22 -5.52
C VAL A 71 4.10 7.08 -5.80
N ASP A 72 4.04 8.37 -5.48
CA ASP A 72 5.15 9.32 -5.70
C ASP A 72 6.42 8.88 -4.96
N ASP A 73 6.27 8.22 -3.82
CA ASP A 73 7.37 7.73 -2.97
C ASP A 73 7.76 6.27 -3.22
N GLY A 74 7.13 5.61 -4.18
CA GLY A 74 7.47 4.25 -4.60
C GLY A 74 7.10 3.16 -3.59
N PHE A 75 6.16 3.41 -2.68
CA PHE A 75 5.58 2.36 -1.83
C PHE A 75 4.54 1.53 -2.59
N LEU A 76 3.76 2.19 -3.45
CA LEU A 76 2.86 1.55 -4.41
C LEU A 76 3.28 1.89 -5.85
N THR A 77 3.10 0.95 -6.76
CA THR A 77 3.13 1.22 -8.20
C THR A 77 1.71 1.22 -8.73
N ARG A 78 1.44 2.06 -9.73
CA ARG A 78 0.15 2.13 -10.43
C ARG A 78 0.35 1.86 -11.92
N GLU A 79 -0.46 0.97 -12.47
CA GLU A 79 -0.56 0.73 -13.91
C GLU A 79 -2.00 0.37 -14.28
N ALA A 80 -2.55 0.95 -15.36
CA ALA A 80 -3.89 0.64 -15.86
C ALA A 80 -5.01 0.59 -14.77
N ASN A 81 -4.98 1.55 -13.84
CA ASN A 81 -5.90 1.66 -12.67
C ASN A 81 -5.82 0.49 -11.66
N GLN A 82 -4.75 -0.28 -11.72
CA GLN A 82 -4.37 -1.28 -10.75
C GLN A 82 -3.16 -0.79 -9.94
N TYR A 83 -3.03 -1.31 -8.72
CA TYR A 83 -2.00 -0.92 -7.78
C TYR A 83 -1.40 -2.16 -7.13
N TRP A 84 -0.11 -2.13 -6.83
CA TRP A 84 0.52 -3.16 -6.02
C TRP A 84 1.62 -2.55 -5.17
N ARG A 85 1.90 -3.18 -4.04
CA ARG A 85 3.02 -2.77 -3.19
C ARG A 85 4.34 -3.11 -3.88
N SER A 86 5.16 -2.09 -4.08
CA SER A 86 6.46 -2.19 -4.75
C SER A 86 7.64 -1.72 -3.89
N GLY A 87 7.36 -1.21 -2.69
CA GLY A 87 8.39 -0.74 -1.76
C GLY A 87 8.03 -0.88 -0.28
N GLY A 88 8.82 -0.22 0.55
CA GLY A 88 8.71 -0.22 2.01
C GLY A 88 9.48 -1.35 2.71
N THR A 89 9.42 -1.33 4.03
CA THR A 89 10.17 -2.25 4.90
C THR A 89 9.56 -3.65 4.85
N VAL A 90 10.42 -4.67 4.76
CA VAL A 90 10.05 -6.08 4.92
C VAL A 90 10.71 -6.64 6.18
N ALA A 91 9.97 -7.39 6.98
CA ALA A 91 10.57 -8.21 8.01
C ALA A 91 11.32 -9.34 7.30
N LEU A 92 12.65 -9.33 7.38
CA LEU A 92 13.45 -10.47 6.95
C LEU A 92 13.20 -11.59 7.97
N ASP A 93 12.30 -12.51 7.64
CA ASP A 93 12.22 -13.77 8.37
C ASP A 93 13.49 -14.56 8.01
N GLU A 94 14.43 -14.72 8.94
CA GLU A 94 15.72 -15.39 8.72
C GLU A 94 15.59 -16.92 8.48
N GLY A 95 14.43 -17.44 8.05
CA GLY A 95 14.21 -18.89 8.01
C GLY A 95 13.15 -19.46 7.06
N ARG A 96 12.42 -18.68 6.28
CA ARG A 96 11.44 -19.24 5.33
C ARG A 96 11.36 -18.41 4.06
N GLY A 97 11.81 -18.99 2.95
CA GLY A 97 11.63 -18.41 1.62
C GLY A 97 10.15 -18.11 1.34
N PRO A 98 9.85 -17.21 0.37
CA PRO A 98 8.49 -16.80 0.09
C PRO A 98 7.64 -18.04 -0.22
N GLY A 99 6.68 -18.34 0.65
CA GLY A 99 5.71 -19.40 0.41
C GLY A 99 4.92 -19.08 -0.86
N PRO A 100 4.43 -20.10 -1.59
CA PRO A 100 3.56 -19.85 -2.73
C PRO A 100 2.35 -19.05 -2.23
N GLY A 101 2.18 -17.83 -2.76
CA GLY A 101 1.00 -17.02 -2.49
C GLY A 101 -0.27 -17.80 -2.83
N PRO A 102 -1.42 -17.49 -2.20
CA PRO A 102 -2.66 -18.16 -2.51
C PRO A 102 -2.94 -17.98 -4.01
N ALA A 103 -3.21 -19.09 -4.70
CA ALA A 103 -3.69 -19.08 -6.07
C ALA A 103 -4.97 -18.25 -6.12
N SER A 104 -4.87 -17.02 -6.62
CA SER A 104 -6.03 -16.18 -6.90
C SER A 104 -6.83 -16.82 -8.03
N ASP A 105 -7.82 -17.62 -7.64
CA ASP A 105 -8.96 -17.96 -8.47
C ASP A 105 -9.83 -16.71 -8.59
N VAL A 106 -9.50 -15.84 -9.54
CA VAL A 106 -10.37 -14.74 -10.00
C VAL A 106 -10.35 -14.72 -11.52
N MET A 107 -11.33 -15.43 -12.06
CA MET A 107 -12.19 -15.04 -13.18
C MET A 107 -11.52 -14.64 -14.49
N ARG A 108 -11.42 -15.64 -15.39
CA ARG A 108 -11.55 -15.44 -16.84
C ARG A 108 -12.86 -14.70 -17.14
N SER A 109 -12.75 -13.51 -17.69
CA SER A 109 -13.77 -12.89 -18.55
C SER A 109 -12.99 -11.98 -19.50
N GLY A 110 -12.73 -12.35 -20.75
CA GLY A 110 -13.72 -12.62 -21.79
C GLY A 110 -13.60 -11.48 -22.81
N ALA A 111 -12.54 -11.49 -23.62
CA ALA A 111 -12.42 -10.60 -24.77
C ALA A 111 -13.17 -11.22 -25.96
N PRO A 112 -14.13 -10.54 -26.60
CA PRO A 112 -14.61 -10.97 -27.90
C PRO A 112 -13.56 -10.60 -28.96
N ASP A 113 -13.12 -11.61 -29.70
CA ASP A 113 -12.37 -11.47 -30.94
C ASP A 113 -13.35 -10.96 -32.01
N ASP A 114 -13.24 -9.68 -32.37
CA ASP A 114 -13.94 -9.14 -33.54
C ASP A 114 -12.99 -9.19 -34.75
N ARG A 115 -12.98 -10.35 -35.41
CA ARG A 115 -12.61 -10.47 -36.82
C ARG A 115 -13.77 -11.05 -37.60
N SER A 116 -14.46 -10.19 -38.32
CA SER A 116 -15.34 -10.46 -39.47
C SER A 116 -15.37 -9.16 -40.27
N ALA A 117 -15.20 -9.07 -41.57
CA ALA A 117 -14.91 -9.98 -42.67
C ALA A 117 -14.37 -9.11 -43.83
#